data_AF-A0A7V6KW36-F1
#
_entry.id   AF-A0A7V6KW36-F1
#
_cell.length_a   1.000
_cell.length_b   1.000
_cell.length_c   1.000
_cell.angle_alpha   90.00
_cell.angle_beta   90.00
_cell.angle_gamma   90.00
#
_symmetry.space_group_name_H-M   'P 1'
#
loop_
_entity.id
_entity.type
_entity.pdbx_description
1 polymer ?
#
loop_
_entity_poly.entity_id
_entity_poly.type
_entity_poly.pdbx_seq_one_letter_code
_entity_poly.pdbx_strand_id
1 'polypeptide(L)'
;MALALGRLTFANSRRWLKFLVGFLPKLKKQKVFYQQKFSTVEKTMMTMFHYTLWAKGLGDLGGRFKTIEEAIYWALEADLIYEEVMDVLHYQFVRIDFLDKPVEGIGFECALDLYCAYTLDQILVALGRHTENKKSHFQEGVLYLQEKNLDVFFVTLNKSEKDYSPSTMYHDYSINEELFHWQSQGRTTVESPTGQRYINQRKTGGNVLFFVREYKTEDNLTAPYICLGLADYQSHYGSAPINIVWKMRQPMPGFVMQKAAKV
;
A
#
# COMPACT_ATOMS: atom_id res chain seq x y z
N MET A 1 3.92 18.10 -10.86
CA MET A 1 2.53 18.19 -10.38
C MET A 1 1.60 17.21 -11.08
N ALA A 2 1.56 17.16 -12.42
CA ALA A 2 0.69 16.23 -13.17
C ALA A 2 0.72 14.76 -12.69
N LEU A 3 1.91 14.18 -12.50
CA LEU A 3 2.03 12.81 -11.97
C LEU A 3 1.50 12.65 -10.54
N ALA A 4 1.55 13.70 -9.72
CA ALA A 4 1.02 13.66 -8.36
C ALA A 4 -0.52 13.69 -8.38
N LEU A 5 -1.13 14.55 -9.21
CA LEU A 5 -2.58 14.56 -9.43
C LEU A 5 -3.07 13.21 -9.95
N GLY A 6 -2.38 12.63 -10.93
CA GLY A 6 -2.70 11.28 -11.42
C GLY A 6 -2.54 10.17 -10.36
N ARG A 7 -1.67 10.32 -9.37
CA ARG A 7 -1.63 9.38 -8.23
C ARG A 7 -2.81 9.61 -7.26
N LEU A 8 -3.27 10.85 -7.11
CA LEU A 8 -4.39 11.19 -6.23
C LEU A 8 -5.74 10.74 -6.79
N THR A 9 -5.90 10.59 -8.11
CA THR A 9 -7.12 10.04 -8.72
C THR A 9 -7.40 8.58 -8.34
N PHE A 10 -6.41 7.88 -7.76
CA PHE A 10 -6.60 6.54 -7.19
C PHE A 10 -6.95 6.53 -5.71
N ALA A 11 -6.81 7.66 -5.00
CA ALA A 11 -6.99 7.71 -3.55
C ALA A 11 -8.46 7.49 -3.18
N ASN A 12 -8.75 6.54 -2.30
CA ASN A 12 -10.12 6.17 -1.93
C ASN A 12 -10.27 5.73 -0.46
N SER A 13 -9.30 6.03 0.40
CA SER A 13 -9.46 5.89 1.87
C SER A 13 -10.22 7.09 2.43
N ARG A 14 -11.38 6.85 3.04
CA ARG A 14 -12.18 7.93 3.65
C ARG A 14 -11.42 8.61 4.76
N ARG A 15 -10.69 7.83 5.56
CA ARG A 15 -9.89 8.35 6.68
C ARG A 15 -8.77 9.26 6.19
N TRP A 16 -8.02 8.83 5.17
CA TRP A 16 -6.92 9.60 4.62
C TRP A 16 -7.40 10.88 3.90
N LEU A 17 -8.44 10.76 3.07
CA LEU A 17 -9.00 11.92 2.36
C LEU A 17 -9.60 12.95 3.33
N LYS A 18 -10.34 12.53 4.36
CA LYS A 18 -10.85 13.43 5.41
C LYS A 18 -9.72 14.17 6.12
N PHE A 19 -8.64 13.46 6.44
CA PHE A 19 -7.46 14.08 7.03
C PHE A 19 -6.89 15.18 6.12
N LEU A 20 -6.65 14.87 4.84
CA LEU A 20 -6.08 15.83 3.88
C LEU A 20 -6.98 17.05 3.67
N VAL A 21 -8.29 16.85 3.47
CA VAL A 21 -9.27 17.93 3.32
C VAL A 21 -9.32 18.82 4.56
N GLY A 22 -9.12 18.27 5.76
CA GLY A 22 -9.04 19.05 7.00
C GLY A 22 -7.69 19.71 7.26
N PHE A 23 -6.60 19.12 6.77
CA PHE A 23 -5.22 19.55 7.00
C PHE A 23 -4.77 20.64 6.02
N LEU A 24 -4.96 20.43 4.72
CA LEU A 24 -4.41 21.32 3.68
C LEU A 24 -4.92 22.78 3.76
N PRO A 25 -6.21 23.06 4.05
CA PRO A 25 -6.67 24.44 4.22
C PRO A 25 -6.03 25.13 5.42
N LYS A 26 -5.76 24.38 6.50
CA LYS A 26 -5.01 24.91 7.64
C LYS A 26 -3.59 25.21 7.19
N LEU A 27 -2.97 24.29 6.44
CA LEU A 27 -1.61 24.44 5.92
C LEU A 27 -1.44 25.69 5.07
N LYS A 28 -2.41 25.95 4.19
CA LYS A 28 -2.43 27.14 3.34
C LYS A 28 -2.57 28.44 4.14
N LYS A 29 -3.41 28.43 5.20
CA LYS A 29 -3.68 29.62 6.04
C LYS A 29 -2.55 29.92 7.02
N GLN A 30 -2.00 28.90 7.67
CA GLN A 30 -0.97 29.02 8.68
C GLN A 30 0.36 28.62 8.04
N LYS A 31 1.21 29.58 7.68
CA LYS A 31 2.51 29.30 7.05
C LYS A 31 3.45 28.44 7.93
N VAL A 32 3.07 28.13 9.17
CA VAL A 32 3.92 27.51 10.19
C VAL A 32 3.10 26.66 11.18
N PHE A 33 3.44 25.37 11.36
CA PHE A 33 2.75 24.38 12.22
C PHE A 33 3.44 24.07 13.55
N TYR A 34 4.30 24.93 14.09
CA TYR A 34 5.10 24.61 15.29
C TYR A 34 4.28 24.23 16.54
N GLN A 35 2.95 24.39 16.55
CA GLN A 35 2.10 24.13 17.72
C GLN A 35 1.04 23.04 17.53
N GLN A 36 0.79 22.53 16.32
CA GLN A 36 -0.24 21.50 16.13
C GLN A 36 0.33 20.11 16.41
N LYS A 37 -0.24 19.43 17.42
CA LYS A 37 0.18 18.07 17.79
C LYS A 37 -0.58 17.05 16.93
N PHE A 38 0.07 16.56 15.89
CA PHE A 38 -0.42 15.42 15.09
C PHE A 38 -0.14 14.09 15.81
N SER A 39 -1.11 13.19 15.76
CA SER A 39 -0.94 11.77 16.13
C SER A 39 0.06 11.08 15.20
N THR A 40 0.56 9.89 15.60
CA THR A 40 1.45 9.09 14.76
C THR A 40 0.83 8.80 13.39
N VAL A 41 -0.45 8.41 13.37
CA VAL A 41 -1.19 8.08 12.15
C VAL A 41 -1.33 9.29 11.24
N GLU A 42 -1.63 10.47 11.78
CA GLU A 42 -1.73 11.71 11.00
C GLU A 42 -0.38 12.12 10.39
N LYS A 43 0.73 11.98 11.14
CA LYS A 43 2.08 12.19 10.60
C LYS A 43 2.39 11.23 9.46
N THR A 44 2.01 9.96 9.60
CA THR A 44 2.14 8.96 8.54
C THR A 44 1.30 9.35 7.31
N MET A 45 0.05 9.74 7.49
CA MET A 45 -0.84 10.20 6.40
C MET A 45 -0.31 11.44 5.68
N MET A 46 0.29 12.36 6.43
CA MET A 46 0.95 13.55 5.88
C MET A 46 2.19 13.16 5.07
N THR A 47 2.99 12.22 5.59
CA THR A 47 4.17 11.70 4.88
C THR A 47 3.77 10.94 3.61
N MET A 48 2.68 10.17 3.64
CA MET A 48 2.12 9.50 2.45
C MET A 48 1.76 10.53 1.37
N PHE A 49 1.16 11.67 1.77
CA PHE A 49 0.84 12.74 0.84
C PHE A 49 2.09 13.44 0.30
N HIS A 50 3.11 13.67 1.14
CA HIS A 50 4.41 14.15 0.67
C HIS A 50 5.03 13.26 -0.40
N TYR A 51 5.08 11.94 -0.18
CA TYR A 51 5.57 11.00 -1.19
C TYR A 51 4.68 10.98 -2.45
N THR A 52 3.38 11.28 -2.31
CA THR A 52 2.49 11.43 -3.47
C THR A 52 2.88 12.64 -4.33
N LEU A 53 3.31 13.75 -3.71
CA LEU A 53 3.75 14.95 -4.42
C LEU A 53 5.17 14.79 -5.00
N TRP A 54 6.10 14.24 -4.22
CA TRP A 54 7.53 14.30 -4.48
C TRP A 54 8.18 12.97 -4.91
N ALA A 55 7.54 11.83 -4.62
CA ALA A 55 8.08 10.47 -4.81
C ALA A 55 9.44 10.20 -4.13
N LYS A 56 9.80 11.05 -3.15
CA LYS A 56 11.09 11.15 -2.47
C LYS A 56 10.87 11.50 -1.00
N GLY A 57 11.85 11.18 -0.16
CA GLY A 57 11.93 11.75 1.19
C GLY A 57 12.65 13.11 1.20
N LEU A 58 12.57 13.83 2.31
CA LEU A 58 13.18 15.16 2.48
C LEU A 58 14.69 15.17 2.22
N GLY A 59 15.41 14.13 2.63
CA GLY A 59 16.85 14.01 2.42
C GLY A 59 17.24 14.01 0.93
N ASP A 60 16.37 13.46 0.07
CA ASP A 60 16.58 13.38 -1.37
C ASP A 60 16.17 14.68 -2.12
N LEU A 61 15.68 15.68 -1.38
CA LEU A 61 15.33 17.01 -1.89
C LEU A 61 16.43 18.04 -1.65
N GLY A 62 17.66 17.60 -1.33
CA GLY A 62 18.84 18.46 -1.25
C GLY A 62 18.81 19.46 -0.10
N GLY A 63 18.14 19.14 1.01
CA GLY A 63 18.04 20.02 2.18
C GLY A 63 17.16 21.25 1.96
N ARG A 64 16.36 21.28 0.89
CA ARG A 64 15.47 22.41 0.56
C ARG A 64 14.41 22.69 1.63
N PHE A 65 13.97 21.65 2.34
CA PHE A 65 12.91 21.72 3.33
C PHE A 65 13.37 21.06 4.62
N LYS A 66 13.03 21.65 5.76
CA LYS A 66 13.31 21.08 7.09
C LYS A 66 12.21 20.14 7.56
N THR A 67 10.99 20.34 7.07
CA THR A 67 9.80 19.59 7.49
C THR A 67 8.98 19.13 6.29
N ILE A 68 8.14 18.12 6.51
CA ILE A 68 7.20 17.61 5.51
C ILE A 68 6.17 18.69 5.15
N GLU A 69 5.72 19.45 6.14
CA GLU A 69 4.77 20.56 6.02
C GLU A 69 5.32 21.65 5.10
N GLU A 70 6.57 22.06 5.26
CA GLU A 70 7.23 23.04 4.38
C GLU A 70 7.26 22.54 2.92
N ALA A 71 7.58 21.26 2.70
CA ALA A 71 7.63 20.67 1.37
C ALA A 71 6.23 20.58 0.73
N ILE A 72 5.19 20.30 1.51
CA ILE A 72 3.80 20.26 1.03
C ILE A 72 3.32 21.69 0.75
N TYR A 73 3.54 22.64 1.66
CA TYR A 73 3.16 24.04 1.48
C TYR A 73 3.78 24.60 0.20
N TRP A 74 5.07 24.34 -0.01
CA TRP A 74 5.76 24.80 -1.21
C TRP A 74 5.13 24.22 -2.49
N ALA A 75 4.78 22.93 -2.49
CA ALA A 75 4.16 22.29 -3.64
C ALA A 75 2.76 22.84 -3.97
N LEU A 76 2.06 23.39 -2.98
CA LEU A 76 0.69 23.92 -3.07
C LEU A 76 0.64 25.45 -2.92
N GLU A 77 1.78 26.13 -3.10
CA GLU A 77 1.87 27.58 -2.89
C GLU A 77 1.02 28.36 -3.89
N ALA A 78 0.99 27.92 -5.15
CA ALA A 78 0.13 28.50 -6.19
C ALA A 78 -1.34 28.11 -5.96
N ASP A 79 -2.24 29.10 -5.93
CA ASP A 79 -3.65 28.87 -5.66
C ASP A 79 -4.30 27.93 -6.68
N LEU A 80 -3.98 28.06 -7.97
CA LEU A 80 -4.50 27.17 -8.99
C LEU A 80 -4.18 25.68 -8.71
N ILE A 81 -2.94 25.38 -8.29
CA ILE A 81 -2.53 24.00 -7.96
C ILE A 81 -3.25 23.52 -6.69
N TYR A 82 -3.35 24.39 -5.69
CA TYR A 82 -4.04 24.08 -4.45
C TYR A 82 -5.52 23.73 -4.70
N GLU A 83 -6.23 24.55 -5.49
CA GLU A 83 -7.63 24.32 -5.84
C GLU A 83 -7.79 23.01 -6.64
N GLU A 84 -6.93 22.74 -7.63
CA GLU A 84 -6.97 21.46 -8.37
C GLU A 84 -6.79 20.24 -7.45
N VAL A 85 -5.86 20.32 -6.50
CA VAL A 85 -5.65 19.25 -5.52
C VAL A 85 -6.87 19.08 -4.62
N MET A 86 -7.45 20.17 -4.12
CA MET A 86 -8.65 20.12 -3.29
C MET A 86 -9.85 19.55 -4.05
N ASP A 87 -10.05 19.94 -5.30
CA ASP A 87 -11.11 19.43 -6.18
C ASP A 87 -10.98 17.92 -6.39
N VAL A 88 -9.76 17.43 -6.69
CA VAL A 88 -9.51 15.99 -6.82
C VAL A 88 -9.81 15.27 -5.50
N LEU A 89 -9.33 15.78 -4.36
CA LEU A 89 -9.58 15.16 -3.06
C LEU A 89 -11.07 15.09 -2.71
N HIS A 90 -11.83 16.16 -2.98
CA HIS A 90 -13.27 16.20 -2.75
C HIS A 90 -14.01 15.26 -3.70
N TYR A 91 -13.67 15.25 -4.99
CA TYR A 91 -14.26 14.35 -5.98
C TYR A 91 -14.02 12.89 -5.60
N GLN A 92 -12.79 12.53 -5.24
CA GLN A 92 -12.44 11.19 -4.79
C GLN A 92 -13.23 10.81 -3.54
N PHE A 93 -13.35 11.72 -2.56
CA PHE A 93 -14.08 11.44 -1.32
C PHE A 93 -15.57 11.16 -1.56
N VAL A 94 -16.21 11.94 -2.43
CA VAL A 94 -17.65 11.80 -2.73
C VAL A 94 -17.95 10.51 -3.50
N ARG A 95 -17.02 10.03 -4.32
CA ARG A 95 -17.22 8.83 -5.14
C ARG A 95 -17.00 7.49 -4.43
N ILE A 96 -16.55 7.48 -3.17
CA ILE A 96 -16.32 6.23 -2.45
C ILE A 96 -17.66 5.54 -2.17
N ASP A 97 -17.90 4.43 -2.85
CA ASP A 97 -19.15 3.66 -2.85
C ASP A 97 -19.06 2.29 -2.14
N PHE A 98 -17.87 1.90 -1.66
CA PHE A 98 -17.63 0.69 -0.88
C PHE A 98 -17.43 1.02 0.61
N LEU A 99 -17.48 0.02 1.50
CA LEU A 99 -17.19 0.21 2.93
C LEU A 99 -15.71 -0.08 3.23
N ASP A 100 -14.94 0.95 3.58
CA ASP A 100 -13.56 0.81 4.08
C ASP A 100 -13.54 0.68 5.61
N LYS A 101 -12.49 0.04 6.13
CA LYS A 101 -12.26 -0.11 7.58
C LYS A 101 -10.76 -0.14 7.87
N PRO A 102 -10.29 0.34 9.04
CA PRO A 102 -8.90 0.16 9.44
C PRO A 102 -8.47 -1.32 9.42
N VAL A 103 -7.19 -1.58 9.14
CA VAL A 103 -6.63 -2.94 9.24
C VAL A 103 -6.48 -3.34 10.72
N GLU A 104 -7.46 -4.06 11.23
CA GLU A 104 -7.46 -4.56 12.61
C GLU A 104 -6.48 -5.72 12.82
N GLY A 105 -5.95 -5.86 14.03
CA GLY A 105 -5.09 -6.99 14.42
C GLY A 105 -3.66 -6.95 13.89
N ILE A 106 -3.23 -5.87 13.24
CA ILE A 106 -1.87 -5.71 12.69
C ILE A 106 -0.79 -5.48 13.78
N GLY A 107 -1.20 -5.10 14.99
CA GLY A 107 -0.32 -4.99 16.16
C GLY A 107 0.41 -3.64 16.31
N PHE A 108 0.09 -2.63 15.49
CA PHE A 108 0.62 -1.27 15.60
C PHE A 108 -0.34 -0.24 14.98
N GLU A 109 -0.11 1.05 15.27
CA GLU A 109 -0.89 2.14 14.66
C GLU A 109 -0.64 2.20 13.14
N CYS A 110 -1.69 1.98 12.34
CA CYS A 110 -1.58 1.90 10.89
C CYS A 110 -2.51 2.87 10.17
N ALA A 111 -1.98 3.56 9.16
CA ALA A 111 -2.70 4.50 8.31
C ALA A 111 -3.39 3.85 7.09
N LEU A 112 -3.33 2.52 6.99
CA LEU A 112 -3.94 1.75 5.90
C LEU A 112 -5.34 1.28 6.29
N ASP A 113 -6.23 1.26 5.31
CA ASP A 113 -7.61 0.80 5.41
C ASP A 113 -7.86 -0.30 4.37
N LEU A 114 -8.71 -1.26 4.72
CA LEU A 114 -9.16 -2.34 3.86
C LEU A 114 -9.86 -1.80 2.63
N TYR A 115 -9.58 -2.47 1.50
CA TYR A 115 -10.12 -2.24 0.17
C TYR A 115 -9.77 -0.88 -0.44
N CYS A 116 -8.93 -0.10 0.24
CA CYS A 116 -8.40 1.15 -0.27
C CYS A 116 -7.15 0.91 -1.12
N ALA A 117 -7.00 1.76 -2.13
CA ALA A 117 -5.92 1.78 -3.09
C ALA A 117 -4.80 2.72 -2.60
N TYR A 118 -3.58 2.21 -2.65
CA TYR A 118 -2.37 2.91 -2.26
C TYR A 118 -1.25 2.64 -3.25
N THR A 119 -0.48 3.67 -3.59
CA THR A 119 0.77 3.49 -4.32
C THR A 119 1.79 2.76 -3.44
N LEU A 120 2.78 2.12 -4.07
CA LEU A 120 3.85 1.44 -3.34
C LEU A 120 4.56 2.36 -2.33
N ASP A 121 4.85 3.61 -2.72
CA ASP A 121 5.49 4.58 -1.83
C ASP A 121 4.63 4.88 -0.59
N GLN A 122 3.31 5.03 -0.76
CA GLN A 122 2.38 5.25 0.35
C GLN A 122 2.34 4.05 1.31
N ILE A 123 2.34 2.83 0.77
CA ILE A 123 2.35 1.60 1.58
C ILE A 123 3.65 1.51 2.38
N LEU A 124 4.80 1.76 1.73
CA LEU A 124 6.09 1.69 2.40
C LEU A 124 6.25 2.79 3.47
N VAL A 125 5.64 3.96 3.30
CA VAL A 125 5.53 4.97 4.37
C VAL A 125 4.65 4.46 5.50
N ALA A 126 3.46 3.93 5.20
CA ALA A 126 2.50 3.48 6.20
C ALA A 126 3.01 2.33 7.07
N LEU A 127 3.94 1.55 6.53
CA LEU A 127 4.61 0.45 7.22
C LEU A 127 5.93 0.85 7.89
N GLY A 128 6.36 2.11 7.76
CA GLY A 128 7.59 2.64 8.35
C GLY A 128 8.88 2.25 7.61
N ARG A 129 8.78 1.65 6.42
CA ARG A 129 9.93 1.31 5.58
C ARG A 129 10.50 2.53 4.86
N HIS A 130 9.63 3.43 4.41
CA HIS A 130 9.98 4.79 4.02
C HIS A 130 9.78 5.70 5.23
N THR A 131 10.72 6.61 5.43
CA THR A 131 10.65 7.62 6.49
C THR A 131 10.50 9.00 5.87
N GLU A 132 10.26 10.01 6.71
CA GLU A 132 10.24 11.41 6.28
C GLU A 132 11.52 11.79 5.51
N ASN A 133 12.67 11.28 5.95
CA ASN A 133 13.97 11.65 5.39
C ASN A 133 14.46 10.74 4.27
N LYS A 134 14.05 9.47 4.25
CA LYS A 134 14.70 8.45 3.40
C LYS A 134 13.70 7.54 2.71
N LYS A 135 13.85 7.45 1.39
CA LYS A 135 13.27 6.39 0.56
C LYS A 135 14.15 5.14 0.63
N SER A 136 13.56 4.00 0.93
CA SER A 136 14.28 2.72 1.00
C SER A 136 14.18 1.99 -0.33
N HIS A 137 15.24 1.28 -0.72
CA HIS A 137 15.16 0.42 -1.90
C HIS A 137 14.22 -0.76 -1.62
N PHE A 138 13.32 -1.01 -2.57
CA PHE A 138 12.40 -2.14 -2.58
C PHE A 138 12.04 -2.48 -4.02
N GLN A 139 12.36 -3.71 -4.45
CA GLN A 139 12.07 -4.23 -5.80
C GLN A 139 11.51 -5.66 -5.76
N GLU A 140 11.15 -6.15 -4.58
CA GLU A 140 10.68 -7.52 -4.38
C GLU A 140 9.15 -7.57 -4.34
N GLY A 141 8.56 -8.73 -4.67
CA GLY A 141 7.10 -8.94 -4.51
C GLY A 141 6.67 -9.16 -3.05
N VAL A 142 7.62 -9.25 -2.12
CA VAL A 142 7.37 -9.48 -0.69
C VAL A 142 8.29 -8.60 0.14
N LEU A 143 7.75 -7.96 1.17
CA LEU A 143 8.50 -7.22 2.18
C LEU A 143 8.35 -7.95 3.52
N TYR A 144 9.46 -8.28 4.16
CA TYR A 144 9.47 -8.75 5.54
C TYR A 144 9.95 -7.64 6.49
N LEU A 145 9.09 -7.26 7.43
CA LEU A 145 9.37 -6.29 8.50
C LEU A 145 9.61 -7.05 9.80
N GLN A 146 10.87 -7.39 10.04
CA GLN A 146 11.28 -8.22 11.17
C GLN A 146 10.86 -7.61 12.51
N GLU A 147 10.99 -6.29 12.66
CA GLU A 147 10.62 -5.56 13.88
C GLU A 147 9.11 -5.54 14.14
N LYS A 148 8.30 -5.87 13.14
CA LYS A 148 6.84 -5.98 13.24
C LYS A 148 6.33 -7.42 13.12
N ASN A 149 7.23 -8.39 12.93
CA ASN A 149 6.90 -9.78 12.60
C ASN A 149 5.83 -9.89 11.50
N LEU A 150 5.98 -9.08 10.44
CA LEU A 150 4.99 -8.88 9.40
C LEU A 150 5.59 -9.16 8.03
N ASP A 151 5.01 -10.10 7.30
CA ASP A 151 5.23 -10.26 5.87
C ASP A 151 4.15 -9.51 5.08
N VAL A 152 4.54 -8.81 4.04
CA VAL A 152 3.65 -8.00 3.20
C VAL A 152 3.79 -8.46 1.76
N PHE A 153 2.70 -8.95 1.18
CA PHE A 153 2.68 -9.52 -0.16
C PHE A 153 2.10 -8.52 -1.15
N PHE A 154 2.84 -8.26 -2.23
CA PHE A 154 2.44 -7.39 -3.33
C PHE A 154 2.14 -8.26 -4.56
N VAL A 155 0.85 -8.53 -4.78
CA VAL A 155 0.39 -9.44 -5.82
C VAL A 155 -0.14 -8.64 -7.01
N THR A 156 0.26 -9.04 -8.21
CA THR A 156 -0.35 -8.57 -9.46
C THR A 156 -1.10 -9.74 -10.07
N LEU A 157 -2.43 -9.63 -10.19
CA LEU A 157 -3.30 -10.74 -10.57
C LEU A 157 -3.17 -11.09 -12.06
N ASN A 158 -3.29 -10.10 -12.94
CA ASN A 158 -3.12 -10.30 -14.38
C ASN A 158 -1.65 -10.07 -14.77
N LYS A 159 -0.95 -11.18 -15.01
CA LYS A 159 0.44 -11.17 -15.49
C LYS A 159 0.41 -11.24 -17.02
N SER A 160 0.83 -10.16 -17.68
CA SER A 160 1.08 -10.22 -19.12
C SER A 160 2.42 -10.92 -19.38
N GLU A 161 2.52 -11.73 -20.43
CA GLU A 161 3.79 -12.37 -20.84
C GLU A 161 4.88 -11.36 -21.21
N LYS A 162 4.51 -10.11 -21.51
CA LYS A 162 5.47 -9.03 -21.81
C LYS A 162 6.14 -8.46 -20.56
N ASP A 163 5.50 -8.59 -19.40
CA ASP A 163 5.93 -7.95 -18.16
C ASP A 163 6.64 -8.90 -17.18
N TYR A 164 6.67 -10.20 -17.49
CA TYR A 164 7.21 -11.24 -16.63
C TYR A 164 7.97 -12.28 -17.44
N SER A 165 9.10 -12.76 -16.92
CA SER A 165 9.78 -13.92 -17.50
C SER A 165 8.93 -15.18 -17.27
N PRO A 166 9.06 -16.23 -18.11
CA PRO A 166 8.39 -17.52 -17.86
C PRO A 166 8.66 -18.09 -16.46
N SER A 167 9.80 -17.76 -15.85
CA SER A 167 10.18 -18.16 -14.50
C SER A 167 9.53 -17.36 -13.35
N THR A 168 8.75 -16.31 -13.63
CA THR A 168 8.08 -15.47 -12.62
C THR A 168 6.56 -15.39 -12.77
N MET A 169 5.96 -16.21 -13.64
CA MET A 169 4.51 -16.39 -13.71
C MET A 169 4.00 -17.22 -12.51
N TYR A 170 4.00 -16.62 -11.31
CA TYR A 170 3.36 -17.25 -10.14
C TYR A 170 1.85 -17.35 -10.39
N HIS A 171 1.23 -18.45 -9.95
CA HIS A 171 -0.21 -18.63 -10.05
C HIS A 171 -0.88 -18.04 -8.80
N ASP A 172 -1.11 -16.73 -8.78
CA ASP A 172 -1.78 -16.06 -7.66
C ASP A 172 -3.25 -15.82 -8.03
N TYR A 173 -4.19 -16.41 -7.29
CA TYR A 173 -5.62 -16.33 -7.61
C TYR A 173 -6.50 -16.53 -6.37
N SER A 174 -7.67 -15.91 -6.39
CA SER A 174 -8.73 -16.20 -5.40
C SER A 174 -9.34 -17.58 -5.69
N ILE A 175 -9.37 -18.45 -4.68
CA ILE A 175 -10.12 -19.73 -4.73
C ILE A 175 -11.62 -19.45 -4.50
N ASN A 176 -11.93 -18.61 -3.52
CA ASN A 176 -13.26 -18.09 -3.22
C ASN A 176 -13.12 -16.76 -2.45
N GLU A 177 -14.20 -16.25 -1.86
CA GLU A 177 -14.19 -14.97 -1.12
C GLU A 177 -13.25 -14.94 0.10
N GLU A 178 -12.94 -16.09 0.71
CA GLU A 178 -12.09 -16.18 1.91
C GLU A 178 -10.72 -16.81 1.65
N LEU A 179 -10.54 -17.54 0.55
CA LEU A 179 -9.33 -18.32 0.28
C LEU A 179 -8.57 -17.76 -0.90
N PHE A 180 -7.28 -17.46 -0.69
CA PHE A 180 -6.38 -16.96 -1.70
C PHE A 180 -5.20 -17.92 -1.89
N HIS A 181 -4.98 -18.36 -3.13
CA HIS A 181 -3.80 -19.12 -3.49
C HIS A 181 -2.66 -18.15 -3.84
N TRP A 182 -1.51 -18.34 -3.21
CA TRP A 182 -0.29 -17.57 -3.47
C TRP A 182 0.90 -18.51 -3.61
N GLN A 183 1.78 -18.24 -4.58
CA GLN A 183 3.01 -19.01 -4.77
C GLN A 183 4.23 -18.18 -4.38
N SER A 184 5.14 -18.76 -3.59
CA SER A 184 6.35 -18.09 -3.13
C SER A 184 7.39 -17.92 -4.25
N GLN A 185 8.41 -17.11 -3.98
CA GLN A 185 9.53 -16.96 -4.92
C GLN A 185 10.19 -18.31 -5.21
N GLY A 186 10.64 -18.52 -6.44
CA GLY A 186 11.10 -19.82 -6.95
C GLY A 186 12.17 -20.54 -6.13
N ARG A 187 12.95 -19.83 -5.30
CA ARG A 187 14.00 -20.43 -4.44
C ARG A 187 13.56 -20.69 -3.00
N THR A 188 12.36 -20.28 -2.62
CA THR A 188 11.85 -20.46 -1.26
C THR A 188 11.42 -21.91 -1.09
N THR A 189 12.18 -22.67 -0.30
CA THR A 189 11.85 -24.06 0.08
C THR A 189 11.08 -24.08 1.40
N VAL A 190 10.35 -25.17 1.68
CA VAL A 190 9.64 -25.34 2.95
C VAL A 190 10.59 -25.34 4.15
N GLU A 191 11.83 -25.78 3.99
CA GLU A 191 12.88 -25.81 5.03
C GLU A 191 13.57 -24.45 5.21
N SER A 192 13.46 -23.54 4.24
CA SER A 192 14.11 -22.23 4.31
C SER A 192 13.55 -21.38 5.46
N PRO A 193 14.31 -20.41 6.01
CA PRO A 193 13.82 -19.52 7.06
C PRO A 193 12.53 -18.79 6.66
N THR A 194 12.40 -18.37 5.40
CA THR A 194 11.19 -17.73 4.88
C THR A 194 10.02 -18.72 4.78
N GLY A 195 10.25 -19.92 4.24
CA GLY A 195 9.21 -20.97 4.18
C GLY A 195 8.70 -21.37 5.56
N GLN A 196 9.61 -21.58 6.51
CA GLN A 196 9.27 -21.89 7.91
C GLN A 196 8.49 -20.75 8.59
N ARG A 197 8.78 -19.49 8.26
CA ARG A 197 8.02 -18.35 8.76
C ARG A 197 6.56 -18.37 8.27
N TYR A 198 6.34 -18.66 6.99
CA TYR A 198 4.98 -18.78 6.45
C TYR A 198 4.22 -19.97 7.03
N ILE A 199 4.83 -21.15 7.04
CA ILE A 199 4.17 -22.41 7.45
C ILE A 199 3.89 -22.42 8.96
N ASN A 200 4.76 -21.83 9.78
CA ASN A 200 4.59 -21.75 11.23
C ASN A 200 3.99 -20.42 11.69
N GLN A 201 3.40 -19.61 10.81
CA GLN A 201 2.86 -18.28 11.11
C GLN A 201 2.09 -18.23 12.43
N ARG A 202 1.15 -19.17 12.66
CA ARG A 202 0.34 -19.21 13.89
C ARG A 202 1.16 -19.49 15.14
N LYS A 203 2.22 -20.30 15.04
CA LYS A 203 3.12 -20.63 16.17
C LYS A 203 4.06 -19.48 16.49
N THR A 204 4.51 -18.74 15.46
CA THR A 204 5.45 -17.62 15.61
C THR A 204 4.75 -16.28 15.85
N GLY A 205 3.41 -16.24 15.79
CA GLY A 205 2.63 -15.02 15.91
C GLY A 205 2.86 -14.03 14.76
N GLY A 206 3.37 -14.51 13.62
CA GLY A 206 3.61 -13.69 12.45
C GLY A 206 2.30 -13.25 11.80
N ASN A 207 2.28 -12.05 11.22
CA ASN A 207 1.16 -11.57 10.42
C ASN A 207 1.55 -11.56 8.94
N VAL A 208 0.56 -11.77 8.06
CA VAL A 208 0.72 -11.64 6.60
C VAL A 208 -0.32 -10.68 6.08
N LEU A 209 0.12 -9.59 5.44
CA LEU A 209 -0.73 -8.53 4.90
C LEU A 209 -0.71 -8.56 3.37
N PHE A 210 -1.88 -8.62 2.75
CA PHE A 210 -2.02 -8.68 1.30
C PHE A 210 -2.35 -7.33 0.68
N PHE A 211 -1.62 -7.04 -0.40
CA PHE A 211 -1.87 -5.96 -1.33
C PHE A 211 -1.98 -6.56 -2.73
N VAL A 212 -3.08 -6.28 -3.43
CA VAL A 212 -3.33 -6.79 -4.78
C VAL A 212 -3.51 -5.66 -5.77
N ARG A 213 -3.17 -5.89 -7.03
CA ARG A 213 -3.57 -5.03 -8.14
C ARG A 213 -3.88 -5.90 -9.34
N GLU A 214 -4.76 -5.43 -10.20
CA GLU A 214 -5.12 -6.19 -11.39
C GLU A 214 -3.97 -6.16 -12.41
N TYR A 215 -3.45 -4.98 -12.73
CA TYR A 215 -2.39 -4.77 -13.72
C TYR A 215 -1.22 -3.97 -13.13
N LYS A 216 -0.07 -3.93 -13.81
CA LYS A 216 1.05 -3.05 -13.41
C LYS A 216 0.78 -1.58 -13.68
N THR A 217 0.04 -1.29 -14.74
CA THR A 217 -0.28 0.06 -15.20
C THR A 217 -1.77 0.20 -15.46
N GLU A 218 -2.30 1.37 -15.12
CA GLU A 218 -3.69 1.80 -15.33
C GLU A 218 -3.64 3.26 -15.78
N ASP A 219 -4.32 3.61 -16.88
CA ASP A 219 -4.31 4.96 -17.46
C ASP A 219 -2.91 5.57 -17.68
N ASN A 220 -1.96 4.77 -18.17
CA ASN A 220 -0.53 5.14 -18.35
C ASN A 220 0.22 5.51 -17.07
N LEU A 221 -0.36 5.22 -15.90
CA LEU A 221 0.27 5.38 -14.59
C LEU A 221 0.53 4.02 -13.97
N THR A 222 1.46 3.95 -13.02
CA THR A 222 1.63 2.73 -12.21
C THR A 222 0.37 2.52 -11.39
N ALA A 223 -0.28 1.38 -11.58
CA ALA A 223 -1.51 1.04 -10.87
C ALA A 223 -1.24 0.90 -9.37
N PRO A 224 -2.14 1.44 -8.52
CA PRO A 224 -2.05 1.29 -7.07
C PRO A 224 -2.30 -0.17 -6.66
N TYR A 225 -1.94 -0.50 -5.42
CA TYR A 225 -2.36 -1.75 -4.80
C TYR A 225 -3.54 -1.50 -3.85
N ILE A 226 -4.48 -2.43 -3.87
CA ILE A 226 -5.63 -2.49 -2.97
C ILE A 226 -5.28 -3.36 -1.76
N CYS A 227 -5.49 -2.83 -0.56
CA CYS A 227 -5.27 -3.54 0.69
C CYS A 227 -6.36 -4.59 0.93
N LEU A 228 -6.03 -5.89 0.91
CA LEU A 228 -7.00 -6.94 1.27
C LEU A 228 -7.01 -7.26 2.76
N GLY A 229 -6.03 -6.76 3.50
CA GLY A 229 -5.89 -7.00 4.93
C GLY A 229 -5.10 -8.25 5.26
N LEU A 230 -5.26 -8.70 6.50
CA LEU A 230 -4.49 -9.80 7.06
C LEU A 230 -5.01 -11.17 6.59
N ALA A 231 -4.11 -12.13 6.48
CA ALA A 231 -4.42 -13.50 6.12
C ALA A 231 -3.70 -14.50 7.04
N ASP A 232 -4.36 -15.64 7.24
CA ASP A 232 -3.88 -16.73 8.07
C ASP A 232 -3.55 -17.94 7.21
N TYR A 233 -2.41 -18.57 7.51
CA TYR A 233 -1.98 -19.79 6.85
C TYR A 233 -3.04 -20.89 7.01
N GLN A 234 -3.36 -21.56 5.90
CA GLN A 234 -4.32 -22.67 5.84
C GLN A 234 -3.63 -23.99 5.45
N SER A 235 -2.95 -24.04 4.31
CA SER A 235 -2.26 -25.23 3.82
C SER A 235 -1.17 -24.87 2.81
N HIS A 236 -0.25 -25.80 2.53
CA HIS A 236 0.72 -25.66 1.45
C HIS A 236 1.01 -26.98 0.74
N TYR A 237 1.63 -26.89 -0.44
CA TYR A 237 2.24 -28.01 -1.15
C TYR A 237 3.40 -27.51 -2.03
N GLY A 238 4.28 -28.43 -2.41
CA GLY A 238 5.49 -28.10 -3.17
C GLY A 238 6.56 -27.40 -2.32
N SER A 239 7.76 -27.29 -2.89
CA SER A 239 8.93 -26.66 -2.30
C SER A 239 9.80 -26.12 -3.44
N ALA A 240 10.21 -24.83 -3.39
CA ALA A 240 10.90 -24.13 -4.48
C ALA A 240 10.16 -24.16 -5.85
N PRO A 241 9.01 -23.46 -5.98
CA PRO A 241 8.35 -22.62 -4.97
C PRO A 241 7.36 -23.40 -4.08
N ILE A 242 6.95 -22.77 -2.99
CA ILE A 242 5.86 -23.24 -2.12
C ILE A 242 4.55 -22.65 -2.65
N ASN A 243 3.54 -23.48 -2.86
CA ASN A 243 2.17 -23.05 -3.10
C ASN A 243 1.44 -23.01 -1.76
N ILE A 244 0.90 -21.86 -1.37
CA ILE A 244 0.27 -21.64 -0.07
C ILE A 244 -1.17 -21.16 -0.28
N VAL A 245 -2.09 -21.81 0.42
CA VAL A 245 -3.46 -21.31 0.58
C VAL A 245 -3.51 -20.48 1.86
N TRP A 246 -3.95 -19.24 1.69
CA TRP A 246 -4.18 -18.28 2.76
C TRP A 246 -5.67 -18.09 2.96
N LYS A 247 -6.11 -18.08 4.22
CA LYS A 247 -7.45 -17.66 4.61
C LYS A 247 -7.43 -16.17 4.96
N MET A 248 -8.09 -15.35 4.16
CA MET A 248 -8.26 -13.92 4.42
C MET A 248 -9.10 -13.72 5.68
N ARG A 249 -8.67 -12.81 6.57
CA ARG A 249 -9.42 -12.48 7.79
C ARG A 249 -10.67 -11.65 7.51
N GLN A 250 -10.74 -11.03 6.33
CA GLN A 250 -11.92 -10.32 5.83
C GLN A 250 -12.21 -10.82 4.41
N PRO A 251 -13.49 -10.97 4.02
CA PRO A 251 -13.86 -11.40 2.68
C PRO A 251 -13.24 -10.50 1.61
N MET A 252 -12.77 -11.08 0.52
CA MET A 252 -12.18 -10.32 -0.58
C MET A 252 -13.28 -9.62 -1.40
N PRO A 253 -13.04 -8.40 -1.91
CA PRO A 253 -13.98 -7.74 -2.80
C PRO A 253 -14.16 -8.50 -4.11
N GLY A 254 -15.33 -8.33 -4.75
CA GLY A 254 -15.69 -9.08 -5.95
C GLY A 254 -14.73 -8.92 -7.14
N PHE A 255 -14.03 -7.80 -7.27
CA PHE A 255 -13.04 -7.61 -8.34
C PHE A 255 -11.83 -8.55 -8.22
N VAL A 256 -11.51 -9.03 -7.00
CA VAL A 256 -10.42 -9.98 -6.76
C VAL A 256 -10.81 -11.38 -7.24
N MET A 257 -12.12 -11.65 -7.36
CA MET A 257 -12.65 -12.92 -7.85
C MET A 257 -12.41 -13.06 -9.35
N GLN A 258 -11.22 -13.52 -9.70
CA GLN A 258 -10.95 -13.98 -11.05
C GLN A 258 -11.64 -15.34 -11.22
N LYS A 259 -12.56 -15.44 -12.18
CA LYS A 259 -13.02 -16.76 -12.64
C LYS A 259 -11.77 -17.51 -13.08
N ALA A 260 -11.44 -18.60 -12.38
CA ALA A 260 -10.40 -19.52 -12.79
C ALA A 260 -10.54 -19.76 -14.29
N ALA A 261 -9.59 -19.22 -15.07
CA ALA A 261 -9.55 -19.48 -16.49
C ALA A 261 -9.46 -20.99 -16.64
N LYS A 262 -10.49 -21.56 -17.27
CA LYS A 262 -10.55 -22.97 -17.65
C LYS A 262 -9.19 -23.39 -18.22
N VAL A 263 -8.57 -24.37 -17.58
CA VAL A 263 -7.70 -25.35 -18.22
C VAL A 263 -8.22 -26.71 -17.83
#